data_AF-A0A9D4SRT8-F1
#
_entry.id   AF-A0A9D4SRT8-F1
#
_cell.length_a   1.000
_cell.length_b   1.000
_cell.length_c   1.000
_cell.angle_alpha   90.00
_cell.angle_beta   90.00
_cell.angle_gamma   90.00
#
_symmetry.space_group_name_H-M   'P 1'
#
loop_
_entity.id
_entity.type
_entity.pdbx_description
1 polymer ?
#
loop_
_entity_poly.entity_id
_entity_poly.type
_entity_poly.pdbx_seq_one_letter_code
_entity_poly.pdbx_strand_id
1 'polypeptide(L)'
;MLRAHERGVKTQVVHNASILTAVGCCGLQLYNFGETVSIVMWTDTWRPHSYYDKIAANRKRGLHTLCLLDIKMKEKSIENLIKGRDIYEPPRFMTVAEAASQLLEILQVKKSEGVPASELAYDEDSACVGLARVGMETQQITCCSLKDMSSCDLGSPLHSLVIPGKLHPMEMDMLRLFATNRTWFDTVCKDGS
;
A
#
# COMPACT_ATOMS: atom_id res chain seq x y z
N MET A 1 14.33 -4.96 22.02
CA MET A 1 14.11 -5.37 23.41
C MET A 1 14.71 -6.74 23.72
N LEU A 2 14.42 -7.81 22.95
CA LEU A 2 14.95 -9.16 23.21
C LEU A 2 16.49 -9.20 23.41
N ARG A 3 17.26 -8.69 22.44
CA ARG A 3 18.73 -8.58 22.54
C ARG A 3 19.23 -7.75 23.73
N ALA A 4 18.46 -6.76 24.17
CA ALA A 4 18.82 -5.90 25.30
C ALA A 4 18.58 -6.64 26.62
N HIS A 5 17.45 -7.37 26.71
CA HIS A 5 17.13 -8.24 27.83
C HIS A 5 18.18 -9.34 28.02
N GLU A 6 18.58 -10.02 26.94
CA GLU A 6 19.65 -11.04 26.95
C GLU A 6 20.99 -10.50 27.48
N ARG A 7 21.22 -9.18 27.37
CA ARG A 7 22.45 -8.50 27.83
C ARG A 7 22.27 -7.80 29.18
N GLY A 8 21.15 -8.02 29.88
CA GLY A 8 20.85 -7.35 31.16
C GLY A 8 20.65 -5.84 31.05
N VAL A 9 20.43 -5.30 29.85
CA VAL A 9 20.21 -3.87 29.62
C VAL A 9 18.73 -3.55 29.85
N LYS A 10 18.45 -2.67 30.81
CA LYS A 10 17.10 -2.19 31.10
C LYS A 10 16.57 -1.35 29.93
N THR A 11 15.37 -1.66 29.45
CA THR A 11 14.70 -0.92 28.38
C THR A 11 13.34 -0.40 28.82
N GLN A 12 12.90 0.71 28.26
CA GLN A 12 11.55 1.25 28.41
C GLN A 12 11.00 1.61 27.03
N VAL A 13 9.70 1.34 26.79
CA VAL A 13 9.02 1.72 25.55
C VAL A 13 8.26 3.03 25.77
N VAL A 14 8.41 3.96 24.84
CA VAL A 14 7.62 5.20 24.77
C VAL A 14 6.83 5.16 23.47
N HIS A 15 5.51 5.22 23.56
CA HIS A 15 4.62 5.13 22.41
C HIS A 15 4.49 6.49 21.69
N ASN A 16 4.19 6.44 20.41
CA ASN A 16 3.88 7.61 19.58
C ASN A 16 2.88 7.21 18.46
N ALA A 17 2.42 8.18 17.68
CA ALA A 17 1.55 7.95 16.54
C ALA A 17 2.22 7.00 15.52
N SER A 18 1.40 6.16 14.89
CA SER A 18 1.83 5.19 13.87
C SER A 18 0.88 5.23 12.68
N ILE A 19 1.42 5.02 11.48
CA ILE A 19 0.61 4.91 10.25
C ILE A 19 -0.44 3.80 10.36
N LEU A 20 -0.17 2.74 11.12
CA LEU A 20 -1.11 1.64 11.38
C LEU A 20 -2.42 2.12 12.02
N THR A 21 -2.36 3.22 12.79
CA THR A 21 -3.53 3.84 13.42
C THR A 21 -3.98 5.10 12.69
N ALA A 22 -3.02 5.87 12.15
CA ALA A 22 -3.30 7.14 11.50
C ALA A 22 -4.00 6.98 10.15
N VAL A 23 -3.89 5.80 9.50
CA VAL A 23 -4.61 5.49 8.26
C VAL A 23 -6.12 5.69 8.38
N GLY A 24 -6.70 5.64 9.59
CA GLY A 24 -8.11 5.95 9.83
C GLY A 24 -8.54 7.34 9.38
N CYS A 25 -7.60 8.25 9.08
CA CYS A 25 -7.90 9.56 8.50
C CYS A 25 -8.52 9.49 7.08
N CYS A 26 -8.38 8.35 6.36
CA CYS A 26 -9.13 8.12 5.12
C CYS A 26 -10.61 7.72 5.36
N GLY A 27 -10.99 7.53 6.61
CA GLY A 27 -12.34 7.18 7.09
C GLY A 27 -12.74 5.73 6.93
N LEU A 28 -11.81 4.85 6.59
CA LEU A 28 -11.98 3.41 6.77
C LEU A 28 -11.91 3.05 8.25
N GLN A 29 -12.76 2.12 8.68
CA GLN A 29 -12.82 1.66 10.05
C GLN A 29 -11.58 0.81 10.38
N LEU A 30 -10.82 1.23 11.39
CA LEU A 30 -9.59 0.53 11.80
C LEU A 30 -9.84 -0.94 12.18
N TYR A 31 -11.01 -1.27 12.71
CA TYR A 31 -11.39 -2.65 13.06
C TYR A 31 -11.59 -3.57 11.85
N ASN A 32 -11.81 -3.00 10.65
CA ASN A 32 -11.98 -3.76 9.42
C ASN A 32 -10.67 -3.93 8.64
N PHE A 33 -9.52 -3.51 9.19
CA PHE A 33 -8.22 -3.80 8.59
C PHE A 33 -7.75 -5.22 8.95
N GLY A 34 -7.35 -5.97 7.93
CA GLY A 34 -6.78 -7.31 8.07
C GLY A 34 -5.26 -7.29 8.21
N GLU A 35 -4.61 -8.36 7.72
CA GLU A 35 -3.16 -8.46 7.75
C GLU A 35 -2.52 -7.33 6.93
N THR A 36 -1.66 -6.52 7.56
CA THR A 36 -0.89 -5.48 6.87
C THR A 36 0.20 -6.12 6.01
N VAL A 37 0.41 -5.58 4.81
CA VAL A 37 1.41 -6.09 3.86
C VAL A 37 2.48 -5.05 3.56
N SER A 38 3.63 -5.51 3.08
CA SER A 38 4.70 -4.64 2.56
C SER A 38 4.87 -4.89 1.07
N ILE A 39 4.67 -3.85 0.25
CA ILE A 39 4.98 -3.88 -1.18
C ILE A 39 6.42 -3.43 -1.34
N VAL A 40 7.25 -4.33 -1.88
CA VAL A 40 8.70 -4.13 -2.03
C VAL A 40 9.05 -3.68 -3.44
N MET A 41 10.12 -2.89 -3.59
CA MET A 41 10.58 -2.50 -4.93
C MET A 41 11.11 -3.72 -5.68
N TRP A 42 10.54 -3.99 -6.84
CA TRP A 42 11.06 -4.99 -7.76
C TRP A 42 12.41 -4.60 -8.33
N THR A 43 13.21 -5.61 -8.62
CA THR A 43 14.40 -5.51 -9.46
C THR A 43 14.22 -6.38 -10.70
N ASP A 44 15.15 -6.32 -11.65
CA ASP A 44 15.09 -7.13 -12.88
C ASP A 44 15.10 -8.63 -12.59
N THR A 45 15.77 -9.05 -11.52
CA THR A 45 15.95 -10.46 -11.15
C THR A 45 15.06 -10.91 -10.00
N TRP A 46 14.36 -10.00 -9.32
CA TRP A 46 13.57 -10.31 -8.12
C TRP A 46 12.26 -9.53 -8.11
N ARG A 47 11.17 -10.26 -8.38
CA ARG A 47 9.79 -9.73 -8.47
C ARG A 47 8.84 -10.53 -7.57
N PRO A 48 8.96 -10.40 -6.24
CA PRO A 48 8.08 -11.10 -5.31
C PRO A 48 6.66 -10.55 -5.41
N HIS A 49 5.69 -11.44 -5.30
CA HIS A 49 4.26 -11.13 -5.35
C HIS A 49 3.50 -11.76 -4.19
N SER A 50 4.21 -12.24 -3.14
CA SER A 50 3.62 -12.92 -1.99
C SER A 50 2.66 -12.05 -1.16
N TYR A 51 2.74 -10.71 -1.30
CA TYR A 51 1.77 -9.79 -0.71
C TYR A 51 0.39 -9.86 -1.39
N TYR A 52 0.30 -10.36 -2.63
CA TYR A 52 -0.97 -10.60 -3.32
C TYR A 52 -1.86 -11.57 -2.54
N ASP A 53 -1.31 -12.71 -2.10
CA ASP A 53 -2.09 -13.75 -1.43
C ASP A 53 -2.68 -13.25 -0.10
N LYS A 54 -1.96 -12.35 0.58
CA LYS A 54 -2.44 -11.69 1.80
C LYS A 54 -3.55 -10.68 1.51
N ILE A 55 -3.40 -9.87 0.46
CA ILE A 55 -4.47 -8.97 -0.01
C ILE A 55 -5.72 -9.79 -0.39
N ALA A 56 -5.54 -10.88 -1.12
CA ALA A 56 -6.62 -11.80 -1.50
C ALA A 56 -7.33 -12.38 -0.28
N ALA A 57 -6.57 -12.86 0.72
CA ALA A 57 -7.11 -13.41 1.95
C ALA A 57 -7.90 -12.38 2.76
N ASN A 58 -7.41 -11.15 2.87
CA ASN A 58 -8.14 -10.06 3.52
C ASN A 58 -9.43 -9.74 2.78
N ARG A 59 -9.38 -9.55 1.45
CA ARG A 59 -10.55 -9.17 0.66
C ARG A 59 -11.62 -10.26 0.66
N LYS A 60 -11.23 -11.54 0.62
CA LYS A 60 -12.15 -12.69 0.77
C LYS A 60 -12.93 -12.64 2.10
N ARG A 61 -12.34 -12.04 3.13
CA ARG A 61 -12.96 -11.85 4.46
C ARG A 61 -13.65 -10.49 4.62
N GLY A 62 -13.69 -9.68 3.56
CA GLY A 62 -14.23 -8.33 3.58
C GLY A 62 -13.33 -7.30 4.28
N LEU A 63 -12.08 -7.63 4.58
CA LEU A 63 -11.16 -6.75 5.32
C LEU A 63 -10.37 -5.84 4.38
N HIS A 64 -10.13 -4.60 4.80
CA HIS A 64 -9.20 -3.69 4.13
C HIS A 64 -7.76 -4.12 4.37
N THR A 65 -6.89 -3.83 3.41
CA THR A 65 -5.46 -4.11 3.52
C THR A 65 -4.67 -2.82 3.49
N LEU A 66 -3.96 -2.51 4.58
CA LEU A 66 -2.93 -1.48 4.57
C LEU A 66 -1.67 -2.05 3.93
N CYS A 67 -1.23 -1.42 2.85
CA CYS A 67 -0.01 -1.72 2.12
C CYS A 67 1.05 -0.66 2.49
N LEU A 68 2.03 -1.08 3.29
CA LEU A 68 3.24 -0.30 3.54
C LEU A 68 4.15 -0.37 2.32
N LEU A 69 4.68 0.78 1.92
CA LEU A 69 5.49 0.88 0.70
C LEU A 69 6.98 0.93 1.05
N ASP A 70 7.79 0.28 0.21
CA ASP A 70 9.21 0.10 0.45
C ASP A 70 9.99 1.41 0.60
N ILE A 71 11.04 1.35 1.40
CA ILE A 71 11.97 2.46 1.62
C ILE A 71 13.38 1.90 1.53
N LYS A 72 14.11 2.29 0.49
CA LYS A 72 15.52 1.97 0.33
C LYS A 72 16.37 3.13 0.82
N MET A 73 17.08 2.91 1.93
CA MET A 73 17.93 3.93 2.54
C MET A 73 19.40 3.64 2.25
N LYS A 74 20.06 4.55 1.53
CA LYS A 74 21.52 4.62 1.38
C LYS A 74 22.14 3.26 1.06
N GLU A 75 21.64 2.61 0.01
CA GLU A 75 22.28 1.39 -0.50
C GLU A 75 23.53 1.77 -1.31
N LYS A 76 24.58 0.95 -1.22
CA LYS A 76 25.70 1.03 -2.17
C LYS A 76 25.22 0.37 -3.47
N SER A 77 25.35 1.05 -4.60
CA SER A 77 25.04 0.42 -5.88
C SER A 77 25.93 -0.81 -6.07
N ILE A 78 25.42 -1.85 -6.73
CA ILE A 78 26.16 -3.10 -6.98
C ILE A 78 27.51 -2.80 -7.64
N GLU A 79 27.52 -1.84 -8.56
CA GLU A 79 28.72 -1.40 -9.25
C GLU A 79 29.74 -0.72 -8.31
N ASN A 80 29.28 0.14 -7.40
CA ASN A 80 30.14 0.79 -6.41
C ASN A 80 30.64 -0.20 -5.35
N LEU A 81 29.83 -1.21 -5.01
CA LEU A 81 30.22 -2.32 -4.12
C LEU A 81 31.35 -3.15 -4.75
N ILE A 82 31.18 -3.55 -6.02
CA ILE A 82 32.18 -4.33 -6.78
C ILE A 82 33.48 -3.53 -6.96
N LYS A 83 33.37 -2.21 -7.18
CA LYS A 83 34.53 -1.31 -7.37
C LYS A 83 35.14 -0.78 -6.06
N GLY A 84 34.64 -1.21 -4.89
CA GLY A 84 35.15 -0.80 -3.59
C GLY A 84 34.99 0.70 -3.29
N ARG A 85 34.02 1.38 -3.91
CA ARG A 85 33.76 2.82 -3.73
C ARG A 85 32.66 3.04 -2.70
N ASP A 86 32.89 3.91 -1.73
CA ASP A 86 31.90 4.31 -0.72
C ASP A 86 30.94 5.39 -1.25
N ILE A 87 30.29 5.10 -2.38
CA ILE A 87 29.28 5.98 -2.98
C ILE A 87 27.90 5.40 -2.68
N TYR A 88 27.11 6.18 -1.95
CA TYR A 88 25.76 5.82 -1.52
C TYR A 88 24.73 6.49 -2.43
N GLU A 89 23.73 5.72 -2.86
CA GLU A 89 22.62 6.28 -3.60
C GLU A 89 21.68 7.09 -2.71
N PRO A 90 21.00 8.11 -3.25
CA PRO A 90 19.96 8.82 -2.51
C PRO A 90 18.87 7.85 -2.05
N PRO A 91 18.21 8.12 -0.92
CA PRO A 91 17.12 7.28 -0.45
C PRO A 91 15.98 7.26 -1.46
N ARG A 92 15.49 6.06 -1.78
CA ARG A 92 14.36 5.86 -2.67
C ARG A 92 13.15 5.43 -1.85
N PHE A 93 12.03 6.08 -2.10
CA PHE A 93 10.75 5.80 -1.44
C PHE A 93 9.75 5.38 -2.50
N MET A 94 9.08 4.26 -2.28
CA MET A 94 8.09 3.77 -3.24
C MET A 94 6.85 4.67 -3.19
N THR A 95 6.39 5.08 -4.37
CA THR A 95 5.17 5.87 -4.55
C THR A 95 3.93 4.97 -4.65
N VAL A 96 2.73 5.55 -4.51
CA VAL A 96 1.48 4.81 -4.71
C VAL A 96 1.31 4.39 -6.17
N ALA A 97 1.83 5.18 -7.11
CA ALA A 97 1.83 4.87 -8.54
C ALA A 97 2.69 3.66 -8.88
N GLU A 98 3.91 3.58 -8.34
CA GLU A 98 4.78 2.41 -8.49
C GLU A 98 4.13 1.16 -7.87
N ALA A 99 3.55 1.30 -6.66
CA ALA A 99 2.89 0.19 -5.98
C ALA A 99 1.66 -0.33 -6.75
N ALA A 100 0.81 0.58 -7.24
CA ALA A 100 -0.35 0.22 -8.05
C ALA A 100 0.07 -0.41 -9.38
N SER A 101 1.14 0.08 -10.02
CA SER A 101 1.70 -0.52 -11.22
C SER A 101 2.13 -1.98 -11.00
N GLN A 102 2.84 -2.26 -9.90
CA GLN A 102 3.22 -3.64 -9.56
C GLN A 102 1.99 -4.52 -9.30
N LEU A 103 0.96 -4.01 -8.61
CA LEU A 103 -0.27 -4.76 -8.37
C LEU A 103 -0.98 -5.11 -9.69
N LEU A 104 -1.00 -4.20 -10.66
CA LEU A 104 -1.53 -4.43 -12.00
C LEU A 104 -0.69 -5.46 -12.78
N GLU A 105 0.64 -5.42 -12.67
CA GLU A 105 1.49 -6.45 -13.28
C GLU A 105 1.20 -7.84 -12.69
N ILE A 106 1.05 -7.96 -11.37
CA ILE A 106 0.66 -9.22 -10.71
C ILE A 106 -0.71 -9.70 -11.20
N LEU A 107 -1.67 -8.78 -11.39
CA LEU A 107 -2.98 -9.11 -11.94
C LEU A 107 -2.86 -9.76 -13.33
N GLN A 108 -1.99 -9.23 -14.20
CA GLN A 108 -1.76 -9.82 -15.53
C GLN A 108 -1.10 -11.19 -15.43
N VAL A 109 -0.13 -11.38 -14.52
CA VAL A 109 0.47 -12.69 -14.25
C VAL A 109 -0.61 -13.69 -13.83
N LYS A 110 -1.49 -13.34 -12.88
CA LYS A 110 -2.57 -14.22 -12.41
C LYS A 110 -3.56 -14.57 -13.52
N LYS A 111 -3.90 -13.61 -14.39
CA LYS A 111 -4.72 -13.87 -15.59
C LYS A 111 -4.02 -14.85 -16.55
N SER A 112 -2.71 -14.71 -16.76
CA SER A 112 -1.94 -15.62 -17.62
C SER A 112 -1.78 -17.03 -17.05
N GLU A 113 -1.82 -17.16 -15.71
CA GLU A 113 -1.86 -18.45 -15.01
C GLU A 113 -3.25 -19.13 -15.09
N GLY A 114 -4.24 -18.46 -15.69
CA GLY A 114 -5.60 -19.01 -15.84
C GLY A 114 -6.48 -18.84 -14.60
N VAL A 115 -6.12 -17.96 -13.65
CA VAL A 115 -6.98 -17.65 -12.50
C VAL A 115 -8.25 -16.96 -13.00
N PRO A 116 -9.45 -17.49 -12.70
CA PRO A 116 -10.70 -16.92 -13.18
C PRO A 116 -10.97 -15.57 -12.52
N ALA A 117 -11.68 -14.68 -13.22
CA ALA A 117 -11.95 -13.33 -12.73
C ALA A 117 -12.64 -13.29 -11.35
N SER A 118 -13.48 -14.28 -11.04
CA SER A 118 -14.15 -14.43 -9.73
C SER A 118 -13.22 -14.76 -8.56
N GLU A 119 -12.00 -15.24 -8.84
CA GLU A 119 -11.00 -15.59 -7.83
C GLU A 119 -9.89 -14.54 -7.71
N LEU A 120 -9.87 -13.53 -8.58
CA LEU A 120 -8.91 -12.44 -8.51
C LEU A 120 -9.20 -11.57 -7.28
N ALA A 121 -8.14 -11.19 -6.59
CA ALA A 121 -8.23 -10.34 -5.40
C ALA A 121 -8.64 -8.92 -5.74
N TYR A 122 -8.42 -8.46 -6.96
CA TYR A 122 -8.75 -7.14 -7.45
C TYR A 122 -8.65 -7.15 -8.98
N ASP A 123 -9.14 -6.09 -9.59
CA ASP A 123 -9.07 -5.81 -11.02
C ASP A 123 -8.59 -4.36 -11.24
N GLU A 124 -8.60 -3.91 -12.50
CA GLU A 124 -8.18 -2.55 -12.88
C GLU A 124 -9.08 -1.47 -12.27
N ASP A 125 -10.38 -1.77 -12.15
CA ASP A 125 -11.40 -0.84 -11.65
C ASP A 125 -11.56 -0.88 -10.13
N SER A 126 -10.97 -1.85 -9.45
CA SER A 126 -11.01 -1.96 -7.99
C SER A 126 -10.55 -0.67 -7.33
N ALA A 127 -11.37 -0.16 -6.42
CA ALA A 127 -11.03 1.03 -5.66
C ALA A 127 -9.75 0.82 -4.85
N CYS A 128 -8.92 1.84 -4.77
CA CYS A 128 -7.78 1.91 -3.88
C CYS A 128 -7.65 3.33 -3.31
N VAL A 129 -6.97 3.43 -2.16
CA VAL A 129 -6.79 4.71 -1.46
C VAL A 129 -5.30 4.96 -1.28
N GLY A 130 -4.79 6.00 -1.92
CA GLY A 130 -3.44 6.48 -1.75
C GLY A 130 -3.39 7.51 -0.64
N LEU A 131 -2.46 7.36 0.30
CA LEU A 131 -2.19 8.34 1.34
C LEU A 131 -0.74 8.78 1.27
N ALA A 132 -0.50 10.08 1.36
CA ALA A 132 0.83 10.67 1.42
C ALA A 132 0.96 11.60 2.61
N ARG A 133 2.11 11.54 3.30
CA ARG A 133 2.49 12.46 4.39
C ARG A 133 1.45 12.55 5.50
N VAL A 134 0.89 11.40 5.89
CA VAL A 134 -0.13 11.32 6.95
C VAL A 134 0.42 11.92 8.24
N GLY A 135 -0.35 12.84 8.84
CA GLY A 135 0.04 13.59 10.04
C GLY A 135 0.85 14.88 9.78
N MET A 136 1.09 15.24 8.52
CA MET A 136 1.72 16.52 8.14
C MET A 136 0.67 17.50 7.59
N GLU A 137 0.97 18.80 7.59
CA GLU A 137 0.10 19.83 6.99
C GLU A 137 -0.13 19.61 5.50
N THR A 138 0.84 19.00 4.81
CA THR A 138 0.77 18.67 3.39
C THR A 138 0.18 17.29 3.11
N GLN A 139 -0.52 16.68 4.08
CA GLN A 139 -1.16 15.38 3.92
C GLN A 139 -2.07 15.36 2.68
N GLN A 140 -2.00 14.28 1.90
CA GLN A 140 -2.89 14.04 0.77
C GLN A 140 -3.52 12.65 0.89
N ILE A 141 -4.80 12.57 0.54
CA ILE A 141 -5.58 11.33 0.48
C ILE A 141 -6.36 11.36 -0.83
N THR A 142 -6.23 10.30 -1.62
CA THR A 142 -6.90 10.17 -2.92
C THR A 142 -7.48 8.78 -3.05
N CYS A 143 -8.74 8.69 -3.50
CA CYS A 143 -9.39 7.43 -3.86
C CYS A 143 -9.65 7.39 -5.36
N CYS A 144 -9.23 6.33 -6.03
CA CYS A 144 -9.48 6.11 -7.45
C CYS A 144 -9.36 4.62 -7.79
N SER A 145 -9.57 4.28 -9.05
CA SER A 145 -9.35 2.92 -9.56
C SER A 145 -7.87 2.54 -9.41
N LEU A 146 -7.58 1.25 -9.32
CA LEU A 146 -6.19 0.76 -9.27
C LEU A 146 -5.41 1.21 -10.51
N LYS A 147 -6.09 1.27 -11.66
CA LYS A 147 -5.56 1.80 -12.92
C LYS A 147 -5.21 3.28 -12.84
N ASP A 148 -6.10 4.12 -12.33
CA ASP A 148 -5.82 5.56 -12.23
C ASP A 148 -4.71 5.81 -11.20
N MET A 149 -4.69 5.04 -10.12
CA MET A 149 -3.67 5.14 -9.07
C MET A 149 -2.27 4.89 -9.61
N SER A 150 -2.11 4.00 -10.61
CA SER A 150 -0.80 3.73 -11.23
C SER A 150 -0.20 4.95 -11.94
N SER A 151 -0.99 6.01 -12.15
CA SER A 151 -0.56 7.28 -12.73
C SER A 151 -0.74 8.47 -11.78
N CYS A 152 -1.11 8.22 -10.52
CA CYS A 152 -1.42 9.26 -9.55
C CYS A 152 -0.16 9.83 -8.88
N ASP A 153 0.01 11.15 -8.96
CA ASP A 153 1.05 11.88 -8.24
C ASP A 153 0.50 12.48 -6.95
N LEU A 154 0.95 11.95 -5.81
CA LEU A 154 0.63 12.49 -4.47
C LEU A 154 1.75 13.37 -3.90
N GLY A 155 2.77 13.67 -4.70
CA GLY A 155 3.93 14.47 -4.33
C GLY A 155 4.98 13.69 -3.54
N SER A 156 5.60 14.35 -2.56
CA SER A 156 6.75 13.80 -1.84
C SER A 156 6.39 12.69 -0.83
N PRO A 157 7.30 11.75 -0.56
CA PRO A 157 7.10 10.70 0.44
C PRO A 157 6.83 11.25 1.86
N LEU A 158 6.35 10.45 2.82
CA LEU A 158 6.10 8.99 2.77
C LEU A 158 4.70 8.65 2.27
N HIS A 159 4.59 7.57 1.50
CA HIS A 159 3.33 7.09 0.94
C HIS A 159 2.91 5.76 1.57
N SER A 160 1.60 5.52 1.57
CA SER A 160 0.97 4.23 1.88
C SER A 160 -0.22 4.03 0.96
N LEU A 161 -0.55 2.78 0.66
CA LEU A 161 -1.69 2.41 -0.17
C LEU A 161 -2.65 1.56 0.66
N VAL A 162 -3.96 1.72 0.45
CA VAL A 162 -4.96 0.84 1.02
C VAL A 162 -5.76 0.19 -0.11
N ILE A 163 -5.92 -1.12 -0.02
CA ILE A 163 -6.86 -1.88 -0.86
C ILE A 163 -8.09 -2.19 0.01
N PRO A 164 -9.23 -1.52 -0.21
CA PRO A 164 -10.42 -1.76 0.57
C PRO A 164 -11.00 -3.17 0.37
N GLY A 165 -11.48 -3.76 1.46
CA GLY A 165 -12.38 -4.92 1.44
C GLY A 165 -13.83 -4.50 1.19
N LYS A 166 -14.76 -5.08 1.96
CA LYS A 166 -16.18 -4.71 1.89
C LYS A 166 -16.36 -3.35 2.57
N LEU A 167 -16.93 -2.39 1.85
CA LEU A 167 -17.17 -1.05 2.38
C LEU A 167 -18.52 -0.96 3.09
N HIS A 168 -18.53 -0.35 4.27
CA HIS A 168 -19.73 0.09 4.94
C HIS A 168 -20.27 1.39 4.29
N PRO A 169 -21.60 1.67 4.27
CA PRO A 169 -22.14 2.89 3.67
C PRO A 169 -21.46 4.19 4.11
N MET A 170 -21.17 4.34 5.40
CA MET A 170 -20.42 5.49 5.91
C MET A 170 -18.98 5.57 5.40
N GLU A 171 -18.30 4.44 5.21
CA GLU A 171 -16.95 4.41 4.66
C GLU A 171 -16.98 4.85 3.19
N MET A 172 -18.00 4.41 2.43
CA MET A 172 -18.20 4.86 1.06
C MET A 172 -18.41 6.38 0.99
N ASP A 173 -19.27 6.92 1.86
CA ASP A 173 -19.54 8.35 1.91
C ASP A 173 -18.28 9.16 2.24
N MET A 174 -17.41 8.64 3.13
CA MET A 174 -16.12 9.28 3.38
C MET A 174 -15.18 9.17 2.18
N LEU A 175 -14.97 7.97 1.63
CA LEU A 175 -14.04 7.78 0.51
C LEU A 175 -14.44 8.58 -0.72
N ARG A 176 -15.75 8.80 -0.92
CA ARG A 176 -16.28 9.66 -1.97
C ARG A 176 -15.77 11.11 -1.88
N LEU A 177 -15.44 11.61 -0.69
CA LEU A 177 -14.84 12.94 -0.52
C LEU A 177 -13.44 13.03 -1.15
N PHE A 178 -12.72 11.91 -1.19
CA PHE A 178 -11.38 11.80 -1.74
C PHE A 178 -11.36 11.22 -3.17
N ALA A 179 -12.53 10.92 -3.75
CA ALA A 179 -12.63 10.31 -5.07
C ALA A 179 -12.22 11.28 -6.18
N THR A 180 -11.29 10.89 -7.04
CA THR A 180 -10.89 11.68 -8.23
C THR A 180 -12.03 11.84 -9.23
N ASN A 181 -12.86 10.81 -9.36
CA ASN A 181 -14.05 10.78 -10.20
C ASN A 181 -15.23 10.22 -9.39
N ARG A 182 -16.18 11.10 -9.04
CA ARG A 182 -17.36 10.71 -8.25
C ARG A 182 -18.32 9.80 -9.00
N THR A 183 -18.43 9.96 -10.31
CA THR A 183 -19.32 9.13 -11.13
C THR A 183 -18.82 7.69 -11.19
N TRP A 184 -17.51 7.52 -11.45
CA TRP A 184 -16.86 6.20 -11.38
C TRP A 184 -17.02 5.59 -9.98
N PHE A 185 -16.76 6.37 -8.93
CA PHE A 185 -16.85 5.88 -7.56
C PHE A 185 -18.25 5.36 -7.24
N ASP A 186 -19.30 6.05 -7.67
CA ASP A 186 -20.67 5.61 -7.47
C ASP A 186 -20.99 4.32 -8.21
N THR A 187 -20.60 4.20 -9.48
CA THR A 187 -20.83 2.99 -10.26
C THR A 187 -20.11 1.78 -9.69
N VAL A 188 -18.85 1.93 -9.25
CA VAL A 188 -18.02 0.80 -8.82
C VAL A 188 -18.24 0.45 -7.34
N CYS A 189 -18.35 1.45 -6.47
CA CYS A 189 -18.36 1.23 -5.03
C CYS A 189 -19.76 1.12 -4.45
N LYS A 190 -20.79 1.79 -5.01
CA LYS A 190 -22.17 1.70 -4.47
C LYS A 190 -22.93 0.50 -5.01
N ASP A 191 -22.81 0.21 -6.30
CA ASP A 191 -23.60 -0.85 -6.95
C ASP A 191 -22.99 -2.26 -6.76
N GLY A 192 -21.75 -2.35 -6.25
CA GLY A 192 -21.03 -3.60 -6.02
C GLY A 192 -21.09 -4.17 -4.59
N SER A 193 -22.02 -3.70 -3.75
CA SER A 193 -22.11 -4.05 -2.30
C SER A 193 -23.22 -5.03 -1.92
#